data_AF-A0A3D1FCS1-F1
#
_entry.id   AF-A0A3D1FCS1-F1
#
_cell.length_a   1.000
_cell.length_b   1.000
_cell.length_c   1.000
_cell.angle_alpha   90.00
_cell.angle_beta   90.00
_cell.angle_gamma   90.00
#
_symmetry.space_group_name_H-M   'P 1'
#
loop_
_entity.id
_entity.type
_entity.pdbx_description
1 polymer ?
#
loop_
_entity_poly.entity_id
_entity_poly.type
_entity_poly.pdbx_seq_one_letter_code
_entity_poly.pdbx_strand_id
1 'polypeptide(L)' 'MALSGLDIYKLLPKTNCRECGFPTCLAFALSLAKKAVSLEKCPYVS' A
#
# COMPACT_ATOMS: atom_id res chain seq x y z
N MET A 1 12.15 2.37 14.00
CA MET A 1 10.67 2.28 14.11
C MET A 1 10.16 1.52 12.91
N ALA A 2 9.33 0.49 13.09
CA ALA A 2 8.64 -0.14 11.96
C ALA A 2 7.64 0.88 11.40
N LEU A 3 7.66 1.12 10.08
CA LEU A 3 6.67 1.97 9.44
C LEU A 3 5.27 1.39 9.69
N SER A 4 4.37 2.20 10.26
CA SER A 4 2.98 1.77 10.45
C SER A 4 2.27 1.74 9.09
N GLY A 5 1.20 0.94 8.96
CA GLY A 5 0.39 0.94 7.74
C GLY A 5 -0.20 2.33 7.42
N LEU A 6 -0.39 3.17 8.44
CA LEU A 6 -0.81 4.56 8.24
C LEU A 6 0.29 5.44 7.64
N ASP A 7 1.55 5.22 8.02
CA ASP A 7 2.68 5.97 7.46
C ASP A 7 2.94 5.58 6.00
N ILE A 8 2.83 4.30 5.67
CA ILE A 8 2.88 3.83 4.28
C ILE A 8 1.71 4.40 3.49
N TYR A 9 0.50 4.40 4.05
CA TYR A 9 -0.69 4.95 3.38
C TYR A 9 -0.53 6.43 3.01
N LYS A 10 0.19 7.23 3.80
CA LYS A 10 0.46 8.64 3.47
C LYS A 10 1.32 8.80 2.22
N LEU A 11 2.20 7.83 1.94
CA LEU A 11 3.11 7.81 0.78
C LEU A 11 2.45 7.24 -0.48
N LEU A 12 1.33 6.53 -0.34
CA LEU A 12 0.62 5.97 -1.48
C LEU A 12 -0.20 7.04 -2.23
N PRO A 13 -0.56 6.80 -3.51
CA PRO A 13 -1.31 7.74 -4.34
C PRO A 13 -2.77 7.94 -3.91
N LYS A 14 -3.29 7.12 -2.99
CA LYS A 14 -4.66 7.18 -2.43
C LYS A 14 -5.78 7.14 -3.48
N THR A 15 -5.51 6.62 -4.67
CA THR A 15 -6.47 6.49 -5.77
C THR A 15 -7.54 5.44 -5.51
N ASN A 16 -7.27 4.46 -4.65
CA ASN A 16 -8.12 3.28 -4.42
C ASN A 16 -8.53 2.57 -5.73
N CYS A 17 -7.64 2.56 -6.73
CA CYS A 17 -7.87 2.01 -8.07
C CYS A 17 -8.10 0.49 -8.13
N ARG A 18 -7.67 -0.24 -7.08
CA ARG A 18 -7.76 -1.71 -6.97
C ARG A 18 -6.92 -2.52 -7.96
N GLU A 19 -6.09 -1.87 -8.76
CA GLU A 19 -5.22 -2.54 -9.74
C GLU A 19 -4.09 -3.37 -9.10
N CYS A 20 -3.74 -3.10 -7.84
CA CYS A 20 -2.84 -3.93 -7.04
C CYS A 20 -3.53 -5.16 -6.42
N GLY A 21 -4.84 -5.35 -6.67
CA GLY A 21 -5.65 -6.44 -6.12
C GLY A 21 -6.14 -6.23 -4.69
N PHE A 22 -6.02 -5.02 -4.14
CA PHE A 22 -6.53 -4.66 -2.81
C PHE A 22 -7.75 -3.75 -2.91
N PRO A 23 -8.73 -3.86 -1.98
CA PRO A 23 -9.96 -3.07 -2.03
C PRO A 23 -9.72 -1.56 -1.83
N THR A 24 -8.66 -1.19 -1.10
CA THR A 24 -8.25 0.20 -0.84
C THR A 24 -6.73 0.32 -0.73
N CYS A 25 -6.20 1.53 -0.93
CA CYS A 25 -4.79 1.84 -0.70
C CYS A 25 -4.39 1.62 0.77
N LEU A 26 -5.31 1.82 1.72
CA LEU A 26 -5.06 1.52 3.14
C LEU A 26 -4.87 0.01 3.38
N ALA A 27 -5.70 -0.83 2.76
CA ALA A 27 -5.55 -2.29 2.87
C ALA A 27 -4.21 -2.77 2.28
N PHE A 28 -3.80 -2.17 1.15
CA PHE A 28 -2.48 -2.40 0.58
C PHE A 28 -1.36 -1.96 1.53
N ALA A 29 -1.46 -0.75 2.09
CA ALA A 29 -0.47 -0.20 3.03
C ALA A 29 -0.30 -1.07 4.31
N LEU A 30 -1.41 -1.58 4.87
CA LEU A 30 -1.38 -2.50 6.00
C LEU A 30 -0.69 -3.82 5.65
N SER A 31 -0.89 -4.32 4.43
CA SER A 31 -0.26 -5.56 3.94
C SER A 31 1.24 -5.35 3.68
N LEU A 32 1.62 -4.19 3.16
CA LEU A 32 3.01 -3.74 3.00
C LEU A 32 3.73 -3.62 4.36
N ALA A 33 3.08 -3.01 5.36
CA ALA A 33 3.64 -2.88 6.70
C ALA A 33 3.91 -4.25 7.35
N LYS A 34 3.09 -5.25 7.02
CA LYS A 34 3.26 -6.65 7.45
C LYS A 34 4.25 -7.44 6.59
N LYS A 35 4.87 -6.83 5.57
CA LYS A 35 5.71 -7.50 4.56
C LYS A 35 5.01 -8.67 3.84
N ALA A 36 3.68 -8.66 3.79
CA ALA A 36 2.88 -9.68 3.11
C ALA A 36 2.77 -9.43 1.59
N VAL A 37 3.15 -8.24 1.13
CA VAL A 37 3.17 -7.84 -0.28
C VAL A 37 4.30 -6.84 -0.54
N SER A 38 4.80 -6.83 -1.77
CA SER A 38 5.82 -5.90 -2.26
C SER A 38 5.22 -4.61 -2.83
N LEU A 39 6.01 -3.52 -2.82
CA LEU A 39 5.57 -2.19 -3.28
C LEU A 39 5.31 -2.16 -4.79
N GLU A 40 6.09 -2.92 -5.55
CA GLU A 40 5.98 -3.12 -7.01
C GLU A 40 4.60 -3.56 -7.48
N LYS A 41 3.76 -4.12 -6.59
CA LYS A 41 2.40 -4.51 -6.92
C LYS A 41 1.48 -3.30 -7.15
N CYS A 42 1.87 -2.10 -6.73
CA CYS A 42 1.13 -0.88 -7.00
C CYS A 42 1.63 -0.23 -8.31
N PRO A 43 0.83 -0.20 -9.39
CA PRO A 43 1.29 0.32 -10.69
C PRO A 43 1.51 1.85 -10.70
N TYR A 44 1.08 2.54 -9.64
CA TYR A 44 1.19 3.99 -9.49
C TYR A 44 2.34 4.41 -8.57
N VAL A 45 3.11 3.46 -8.06
CA VAL A 45 4.25 3.72 -7.18
C VAL A 45 5.46 3.03 -7.80
N SER A 46 6.38 3.82 -8.34
CA SER A 46 7.69 3.36 -8.83
C SER A 46 8.76 3.56 -7.77
#